data_AF-A0A0C9X004-F1
#
_entry.id   AF-A0A0C9X004-F1
#
_cell.length_a   1.000
_cell.length_b   1.000
_cell.length_c   1.000
_cell.angle_alpha   90.00
_cell.angle_beta   90.00
_cell.angle_gamma   90.00
#
_symmetry.space_group_name_H-M   'P 1'
#
loop_
_entity.id
_entity.type
_entity.pdbx_description
1 polymer ?
#
loop_
_entity_poly.entity_id
_entity_poly.type
_entity_poly.pdbx_seq_one_letter_code
_entity_poly.pdbx_strand_id
1 'polypeptide(L)' 'PSASLEHSNASIQKDERRYSFTQYTSGGTFRWVDYSFQKADDYFAGLSEEEQRAAKNEGRDRLAFGLSLFSTIDELIQ' A
#
# COMPACT_ATOMS: atom_id res chain seq x y z
N PRO A 1 -1.74 -1.39 2.53
CA PRO A 1 -2.12 -0.90 3.88
C PRO A 1 -2.64 -2.01 4.83
N SER A 2 -1.95 -3.15 4.90
CA SER A 2 -2.19 -4.18 5.95
C SER A 2 -1.08 -4.13 7.01
N ALA A 3 0.18 -3.89 6.59
CA ALA A 3 1.31 -3.70 7.50
C ALA A 3 1.28 -2.39 8.31
N SER A 4 0.41 -1.45 7.95
CA SER A 4 0.32 -0.11 8.58
C SER A 4 -0.91 0.05 9.47
N LEU A 5 -1.81 -0.94 9.48
CA LEU A 5 -3.08 -0.89 10.20
C LEU A 5 -3.25 -2.17 11.00
N GLU A 6 -3.60 -2.05 12.27
CA GLU A 6 -4.04 -3.21 13.04
C GLU A 6 -5.38 -3.71 12.50
N HIS A 7 -5.48 -5.00 12.26
CA HIS A 7 -6.69 -5.62 11.75
C HIS A 7 -6.79 -7.06 12.25
N SER A 8 -8.02 -7.54 12.35
CA SER A 8 -8.35 -8.91 12.73
C SER A 8 -9.64 -9.35 12.04
N ASN A 9 -9.87 -10.66 12.02
CA ASN A 9 -11.12 -11.20 11.51
C ASN A 9 -12.20 -11.14 12.59
N ALA A 10 -13.41 -10.70 12.23
CA ALA A 10 -14.58 -10.82 13.10
C ALA A 10 -14.95 -12.30 13.31
N SER A 11 -15.61 -12.63 14.42
CA SER A 11 -16.19 -13.97 14.61
C SER A 11 -17.27 -14.28 13.57
N ILE A 12 -17.62 -15.57 13.40
CA ILE A 12 -18.77 -16.03 12.61
C ILE A 12 -19.80 -16.68 13.54
N GLN A 13 -21.08 -16.62 13.17
CA GLN A 13 -22.17 -17.29 13.88
C GLN A 13 -22.31 -18.76 13.49
N LYS A 14 -23.13 -19.51 14.23
CA LYS A 14 -23.27 -20.98 14.14
C LYS A 14 -23.55 -21.50 12.73
N ASP A 15 -24.30 -20.76 11.92
CA ASP A 15 -24.73 -21.18 10.58
C ASP A 15 -24.15 -20.30 9.46
N GLU A 16 -23.14 -19.47 9.78
CA GLU A 16 -22.46 -18.64 8.81
C GLU A 16 -21.28 -19.37 8.14
N ARG A 17 -21.06 -19.07 6.86
CA ARG A 17 -19.85 -19.47 6.13
C ARG A 17 -19.19 -18.23 5.55
N ARG A 18 -17.91 -18.04 5.86
CA ARG A 18 -17.11 -16.95 5.31
C ARG A 18 -16.07 -17.51 4.35
N TYR A 19 -15.99 -16.89 3.19
CA TYR A 19 -14.92 -17.10 2.22
C TYR A 19 -14.13 -15.80 2.10
N SER A 20 -12.82 -15.90 2.01
CA SER A 20 -11.95 -14.78 1.69
C SER A 20 -10.92 -15.19 0.67
N PHE A 21 -10.59 -14.28 -0.21
CA PHE A 21 -9.52 -14.42 -1.17
C PHE A 21 -8.67 -13.17 -1.09
N THR A 22 -7.39 -13.33 -0.76
CA THR A 22 -6.46 -12.22 -0.58
C THR A 22 -5.38 -12.30 -1.64
N GLN A 23 -5.29 -11.26 -2.48
CA GLN A 23 -4.12 -11.04 -3.33
C GLN A 23 -3.18 -10.10 -2.60
N TYR A 24 -1.94 -10.53 -2.41
CA TYR A 24 -0.91 -9.76 -1.72
C TYR A 24 0.40 -9.79 -2.50
N THR A 25 1.10 -8.66 -2.50
CA THR A 25 2.49 -8.58 -2.92
C THR A 25 3.23 -7.61 -2.00
N SER A 26 4.54 -7.84 -1.85
CA SER A 26 5.36 -7.02 -0.96
C SER A 26 5.49 -5.59 -1.50
N GLY A 27 5.54 -4.61 -0.60
CA GLY A 27 5.81 -3.22 -1.00
C GLY A 27 7.18 -3.03 -1.67
N GLY A 28 8.14 -3.92 -1.37
CA GLY A 28 9.46 -3.94 -2.00
C GLY A 28 9.41 -4.30 -3.47
N THR A 29 8.46 -5.15 -3.89
CA THR A 29 8.29 -5.54 -5.30
C THR A 29 7.89 -4.35 -6.16
N PHE A 30 6.98 -3.51 -5.68
CA PHE A 30 6.62 -2.27 -6.40
C PHE A 30 7.80 -1.32 -6.46
N ARG A 31 8.47 -1.06 -5.33
CA ARG A 31 9.64 -0.17 -5.28
C ARG A 31 10.76 -0.63 -6.19
N TRP A 32 10.98 -1.93 -6.34
CA TRP A 32 11.98 -2.46 -7.26
C TRP A 32 11.68 -2.06 -8.70
N VAL A 33 10.41 -2.09 -9.13
CA VAL A 33 9.99 -1.63 -10.45
C VAL A 33 10.10 -0.10 -10.53
N ASP A 34 9.62 0.63 -9.52
CA ASP A 34 9.68 2.10 -9.46
C ASP A 34 11.13 2.62 -9.54
N TYR A 35 12.06 1.90 -8.92
CA TYR A 35 13.50 2.20 -8.92
C TYR A 35 14.21 1.67 -10.16
N SER A 36 13.48 1.36 -11.23
CA SER A 36 14.04 0.86 -12.49
C SER A 36 14.93 -0.38 -12.31
N PHE A 37 14.50 -1.30 -11.43
CA PHE A 37 15.19 -2.55 -11.12
C PHE A 37 16.58 -2.35 -10.48
N GLN A 38 16.67 -1.36 -9.58
CA GLN A 38 17.90 -1.03 -8.84
C GLN A 38 17.68 -1.08 -7.33
N LYS A 39 18.78 -1.26 -6.58
CA LYS A 39 18.73 -1.14 -5.12
C LYS A 39 18.38 0.31 -4.77
N ALA A 40 17.69 0.49 -3.64
CA ALA A 40 17.30 1.81 -3.16
C ALA A 40 18.52 2.76 -3.06
N ASP A 41 19.64 2.29 -2.51
CA ASP A 41 20.84 3.11 -2.37
C ASP A 41 21.38 3.61 -3.72
N ASP A 42 21.40 2.74 -4.74
CA ASP A 42 21.87 3.09 -6.09
C ASP A 42 20.89 4.09 -6.75
N TYR A 43 19.58 3.85 -6.60
CA TYR A 43 18.53 4.73 -7.09
C TYR A 43 18.65 6.13 -6.49
N PHE A 44 18.70 6.24 -5.15
CA PHE A 44 18.76 7.53 -4.46
C PHE A 44 20.08 8.27 -4.70
N ALA A 45 21.20 7.56 -4.86
CA ALA A 45 22.48 8.18 -5.20
C ALA A 45 22.49 8.83 -6.59
N GLY A 46 21.64 8.35 -7.50
CA GLY A 46 21.47 8.90 -8.86
C GLY A 46 20.55 10.11 -8.95
N LEU A 47 19.82 10.44 -7.88
CA LEU A 47 18.85 11.54 -7.86
C LEU A 47 19.48 12.88 -7.44
N SER A 48 19.03 13.95 -8.09
CA SER A 48 19.26 15.32 -7.62
C SER A 48 18.60 15.58 -6.27
N GLU A 49 19.02 16.65 -5.58
CA GLU A 49 18.41 17.03 -4.30
C GLU A 49 16.89 17.29 -4.40
N GLU A 50 16.43 17.82 -5.52
CA GLU A 50 15.02 18.07 -5.78
C GLU A 50 14.24 16.76 -5.90
N GLU A 51 14.76 15.81 -6.68
CA GLU A 51 14.17 14.48 -6.88
C GLU A 51 14.15 13.67 -5.58
N GLN A 52 15.20 13.75 -4.77
CA GLN A 52 15.23 13.11 -3.45
C GLN A 52 14.16 13.67 -2.52
N ARG A 53 13.94 14.99 -2.53
CA ARG A 53 12.85 15.64 -1.76
C ARG A 53 11.49 15.17 -2.24
N ALA A 54 11.29 15.09 -3.56
CA ALA A 54 10.04 14.60 -4.15
C ALA A 54 9.76 13.14 -3.74
N ALA A 55 10.72 12.24 -3.91
CA ALA A 55 10.58 10.82 -3.54
C ALA A 55 10.30 10.62 -2.04
N LYS A 56 10.88 11.47 -1.17
CA LYS A 56 10.59 11.44 0.27
C LYS A 56 9.16 11.91 0.60
N ASN A 57 8.65 12.90 -0.13
CA ASN A 57 7.27 13.37 0.04
C ASN A 57 6.26 12.32 -0.43
N GLU A 58 6.51 11.66 -1.55
CA GLU A 58 5.69 10.54 -2.03
C GLU A 58 5.57 9.42 -0.98
N GLY A 59 6.66 9.11 -0.28
CA GLY A 59 6.66 8.15 0.83
C GLY A 59 5.70 8.52 1.97
N ARG A 60 5.50 9.82 2.25
CA ARG A 60 4.55 10.31 3.26
C ARG A 60 3.10 10.14 2.82
N ASP A 61 2.83 10.39 1.54
CA ASP A 61 1.48 10.38 0.99
C ASP A 61 0.98 8.95 0.68
N ARG A 62 1.88 7.96 0.72
CA ARG A 62 1.56 6.56 0.42
C ARG A 62 0.47 5.96 1.31
N LEU A 63 0.40 6.36 2.58
CA LEU A 63 -0.68 5.91 3.47
C LEU A 63 -2.02 6.53 3.06
N ALA A 64 -2.04 7.83 2.79
CA ALA A 64 -3.24 8.54 2.35
C ALA A 64 -3.77 7.97 1.02
N PHE A 65 -2.88 7.74 0.05
CA PHE A 65 -3.21 7.05 -1.19
C PHE A 65 -3.72 5.63 -0.94
N GLY A 66 -3.05 4.86 -0.08
CA GLY A 66 -3.50 3.51 0.26
C GLY A 66 -4.88 3.48 0.91
N LEU A 67 -5.24 4.52 1.67
CA LEU A 67 -6.57 4.69 2.26
C LEU A 67 -7.62 5.10 1.21
N SER A 68 -7.24 5.92 0.22
CA SER A 68 -8.15 6.33 -0.85
C SER A 68 -8.54 5.21 -1.82
N LEU A 69 -7.90 4.04 -1.73
CA LEU A 69 -8.26 2.85 -2.52
C LEU A 69 -9.40 2.02 -1.89
N PHE A 70 -9.77 2.28 -0.64
CA PHE A 70 -10.93 1.64 -0.03
C PHE A 70 -12.22 2.33 -0.46
N SER A 71 -13.29 1.56 -0.59
CA SER A 71 -14.61 2.11 -0.90
C SER A 71 -15.11 3.05 0.19
N THR A 72 -15.77 4.13 -0.22
CA THR A 72 -16.51 5.01 0.68
C THR A 72 -17.91 4.48 0.96
N ILE A 73 -18.58 4.98 2.00
CA ILE A 73 -19.97 4.58 2.29
C ILE A 73 -20.89 4.95 1.12
N ASP A 74 -20.69 6.11 0.50
CA ASP A 74 -21.49 6.58 -0.62
C ASP A 74 -21.35 5.68 -1.87
N GLU A 75 -20.18 5.05 -2.07
CA GLU A 75 -19.95 4.08 -3.16
C GLU A 75 -20.63 2.72 -2.92
N LEU A 76 -20.87 2.35 -1.65
CA LEU A 76 -21.44 1.06 -1.28
C LEU A 76 -22.98 1.05 -1.23
N ILE A 77 -23.60 2.22 -1.14
CA ILE A 77 -25.06 2.38 -1.04
C ILE A 77 -25.75 2.71 -2.38
N GLN A 78 -25.01 2.68 -3.50
CA GLN A 78 -25.56 2.72 -4.86
C GLN A 78 -26.04 1.34 -5.31
#